data_AF-A0A5D4RBC3-F1
#
_entry.id   AF-A0A5D4RBC3-F1
#
_cell.length_a   1.000
_cell.length_b   1.000
_cell.length_c   1.000
_cell.angle_alpha   90.00
_cell.angle_beta   90.00
_cell.angle_gamma   90.00
#
_symmetry.space_group_name_H-M   'P 1'
#
loop_
_entity.id
_entity.type
_entity.pdbx_description
1 polymer ?
#
loop_
_entity_poly.entity_id
_entity_poly.type
_entity_poly.pdbx_seq_one_letter_code
_entity_poly.pdbx_strand_id
1 'polypeptide(L)'
;MACHLRGGQAPKTREFNNEQNRVFGLFIEGDNSNIQGLILIQEREPNQLIHISLMEAAPYNQFNNPHQEYASVGKVLLAFAMNYSLNIQRFEGYVGLEAKRNYNEDFYLKLNAQLANLINGKPYYFFSDTDGSINHLKKYLPGGVNICPS
;
A
#
# COMPACT_ATOMS: atom_id res chain seq x y z
N MET A 1 -22.84 -13.68 -10.81
CA MET A 1 -22.86 -12.21 -10.96
C MET A 1 -21.42 -11.76 -11.16
N ALA A 2 -21.04 -11.43 -12.40
CA ALA A 2 -19.68 -11.04 -12.73
C ALA A 2 -19.50 -9.55 -12.44
N CYS A 3 -18.72 -9.24 -11.40
CA CYS A 3 -18.26 -7.87 -11.13
C CYS A 3 -17.39 -7.43 -12.30
N HIS A 4 -17.97 -6.64 -13.20
CA HIS A 4 -17.24 -6.04 -14.31
C HIS A 4 -16.25 -5.02 -13.74
N LEU A 5 -14.96 -5.32 -13.87
CA LEU A 5 -13.90 -4.32 -13.73
C LEU A 5 -14.15 -3.26 -14.80
N ARG A 6 -14.80 -2.14 -14.42
CA ARG A 6 -14.77 -0.94 -15.25
C ARG A 6 -13.30 -0.57 -15.45
N GLY A 7 -12.91 -0.35 -16.70
CA GLY A 7 -11.52 -0.09 -17.10
C GLY A 7 -10.80 0.83 -16.13
N GLY A 8 -9.61 0.41 -15.71
CA GLY A 8 -8.86 0.99 -14.60
C GLY A 8 -8.67 2.50 -14.74
N GLN A 9 -9.33 3.24 -13.85
CA GLN A 9 -9.01 4.64 -13.56
C GLN A 9 -7.78 4.67 -12.65
N ALA A 10 -6.83 5.56 -12.94
CA ALA A 10 -5.57 5.59 -12.22
C ALA A 10 -5.78 6.09 -10.78
N PRO A 11 -5.08 5.53 -9.78
CA PRO A 11 -5.16 6.00 -8.42
C PRO A 11 -4.37 7.30 -8.21
N LYS A 12 -4.88 8.18 -7.33
CA LYS A 12 -4.19 9.41 -6.92
C LYS A 12 -3.93 9.42 -5.41
N THR A 13 -2.81 10.00 -4.98
CA THR A 13 -2.47 10.09 -3.54
C THR A 13 -2.26 11.52 -3.05
N ARG A 14 -2.67 11.80 -1.80
CA ARG A 14 -2.46 13.08 -1.11
C ARG A 14 -1.81 12.89 0.25
N GLU A 15 -0.82 13.72 0.59
CA GLU A 15 -0.03 13.68 1.83
C GLU A 15 -0.67 14.51 2.98
N PHE A 16 -0.58 14.00 4.22
CA PHE A 16 -0.88 14.69 5.48
C PHE A 16 0.30 14.47 6.46
N ASN A 17 0.92 15.53 6.99
CA ASN A 17 2.29 15.47 7.55
C ASN A 17 2.45 15.62 9.08
N ASN A 18 3.45 14.91 9.63
CA ASN A 18 4.17 15.11 10.91
C ASN A 18 5.64 14.62 10.70
N GLU A 19 6.65 15.19 11.38
CA GLU A 19 8.10 15.15 11.04
C GLU A 19 8.75 13.77 10.75
N GLN A 20 8.11 12.65 11.12
CA GLN A 20 8.59 11.29 10.85
C GLN A 20 7.52 10.36 10.23
N ASN A 21 6.30 10.87 10.05
CA ASN A 21 5.11 10.11 9.71
C ASN A 21 4.45 10.75 8.49
N ARG A 22 4.42 10.02 7.37
CA ARG A 22 3.74 10.47 6.16
C ARG A 22 2.46 9.68 5.97
N VAL A 23 1.32 10.35 6.06
CA VAL A 23 0.01 9.74 5.81
C VAL A 23 -0.42 10.06 4.38
N PHE A 24 -0.82 9.05 3.62
CA PHE A 24 -1.36 9.21 2.28
C PHE A 24 -2.79 8.70 2.19
N GLY A 25 -3.67 9.48 1.55
CA GLY A 25 -5.01 9.05 1.15
C GLY A 25 -5.05 8.60 -0.29
N LEU A 26 -5.73 7.49 -0.57
CA LEU A 26 -6.04 6.99 -1.92
C LEU A 26 -7.36 7.58 -2.39
N PHE A 27 -7.37 8.13 -3.60
CA PHE A 27 -8.56 8.71 -4.25
C PHE A 27 -8.75 8.13 -5.65
N ILE A 28 -9.99 8.17 -6.14
CA ILE A 28 -10.31 7.89 -7.54
C ILE A 28 -9.92 9.11 -8.37
N GLU A 29 -9.24 8.92 -9.50
CA GLU A 29 -8.93 10.02 -10.40
C GLU A 29 -10.20 10.75 -10.86
N GLY A 30 -10.20 12.07 -10.72
CA GLY A 30 -11.38 12.91 -10.99
C GLY A 30 -12.33 13.08 -9.79
N ASP A 31 -12.19 12.30 -8.71
CA ASP A 31 -12.94 12.44 -7.46
C ASP A 31 -12.01 12.49 -6.23
N ASN A 32 -11.78 13.71 -5.75
CA ASN A 32 -11.00 13.95 -4.53
C ASN A 32 -11.85 14.08 -3.26
N SER A 33 -13.17 13.82 -3.34
CA SER A 33 -14.09 14.00 -2.22
C SER A 33 -14.17 12.78 -1.30
N ASN A 34 -13.90 11.59 -1.85
CA ASN A 34 -14.00 10.32 -1.13
C ASN A 34 -12.66 9.58 -1.03
N ILE A 35 -12.18 9.41 0.21
CA ILE A 35 -10.96 8.64 0.51
C ILE A 35 -11.29 7.16 0.43
N GLN A 36 -10.66 6.45 -0.49
CA GLN A 36 -10.84 5.03 -0.75
C GLN A 36 -10.00 4.15 0.18
N GLY A 37 -8.91 4.69 0.71
CA GLY A 37 -8.01 4.03 1.67
C GLY A 37 -6.95 4.98 2.21
N LEU A 38 -6.29 4.58 3.29
CA LEU A 38 -5.25 5.34 3.96
C LEU A 38 -4.02 4.47 4.20
N ILE A 39 -2.84 5.06 4.03
CA ILE A 39 -1.57 4.43 4.38
C ILE A 39 -0.69 5.40 5.16
N LEU A 40 -0.09 4.93 6.25
CA LEU A 40 0.92 5.64 7.02
C LEU A 40 2.26 4.95 6.82
N ILE A 41 3.24 5.71 6.31
CA ILE A 41 4.60 5.22 6.07
C ILE A 41 5.64 6.04 6.83
N GLN A 42 6.75 5.37 7.15
CA GLN A 42 7.93 5.92 7.80
C GLN A 42 9.20 5.46 7.07
N GLU A 43 10.13 6.38 6.85
CA GLU A 43 11.46 6.04 6.35
C GLU A 43 12.28 5.47 7.52
N ARG A 44 12.81 4.25 7.37
CA ARG A 44 13.63 3.59 8.40
C ARG A 44 15.06 3.44 7.92
N GLU A 45 15.86 4.50 8.09
CA GLU A 45 17.28 4.52 7.67
C GLU A 45 18.11 3.32 8.13
N PRO A 46 18.05 2.87 9.42
CA PRO A 46 18.90 1.78 9.87
C PRO A 46 18.62 0.45 9.15
N ASN A 47 17.40 0.30 8.62
CA ASN A 47 16.94 -0.93 7.96
C ASN A 47 16.80 -0.75 6.44
N GLN A 48 17.13 0.45 5.91
CA GLN A 48 17.02 0.81 4.50
C GLN A 48 15.70 0.39 3.84
N LEU A 49 14.58 0.67 4.51
CA LEU A 49 13.25 0.33 4.01
C LEU A 49 12.20 1.41 4.32
N ILE A 50 11.09 1.34 3.60
CA ILE A 50 9.85 2.04 3.95
C ILE A 50 9.03 1.16 4.89
N HIS A 51 8.76 1.64 6.09
CA HIS A 51 7.94 0.96 7.07
C HIS A 51 6.48 1.43 6.98
N ILE A 52 5.55 0.51 6.76
CA ILE A 52 4.11 0.75 6.81
C ILE A 52 3.64 0.53 8.24
N SER A 53 3.21 1.60 8.90
CA SER A 53 2.64 1.52 10.26
C SER A 53 1.13 1.30 10.25
N LEU A 54 0.44 1.73 9.19
CA LEU A 54 -0.99 1.54 9.01
C LEU A 54 -1.32 1.43 7.52
N MET A 55 -2.22 0.52 7.17
CA MET A 55 -2.81 0.43 5.83
C MET A 55 -4.24 -0.03 5.96
N GLU A 56 -5.19 0.83 5.59
CA GLU A 56 -6.62 0.60 5.80
C GLU A 56 -7.42 0.93 4.54
N ALA A 57 -8.41 0.09 4.25
CA ALA A 57 -9.40 0.37 3.22
C ALA A 57 -10.58 1.13 3.83
N ALA A 58 -11.21 2.02 3.06
CA ALA A 58 -12.44 2.63 3.50
C ALA A 58 -13.51 1.55 3.77
N PRO A 59 -14.37 1.70 4.79
CA PRO A 59 -15.33 0.65 5.17
C PRO A 59 -16.26 0.20 4.03
N TYR A 60 -16.62 1.12 3.14
CA TYR A 60 -17.45 0.84 1.98
C TYR A 60 -16.75 -0.01 0.91
N ASN A 61 -15.41 -0.06 0.91
CA ASN A 61 -14.61 -0.86 -0.02
C ASN A 61 -14.26 -2.28 0.49
N GLN A 62 -14.84 -2.69 1.62
CA GLN A 62 -14.66 -4.05 2.12
C GLN A 62 -15.19 -5.10 1.13
N PHE A 63 -14.58 -6.29 1.15
CA PHE A 63 -14.98 -7.40 0.29
C PHE A 63 -16.47 -7.74 0.51
N ASN A 64 -17.21 -7.93 -0.58
CA ASN A 64 -18.67 -8.17 -0.61
C ASN A 64 -19.56 -7.01 -0.13
N ASN A 65 -19.03 -5.79 0.05
CA ASN A 65 -19.89 -4.64 0.27
C ASN A 65 -20.60 -4.26 -1.05
N PRO A 66 -21.95 -4.17 -1.10
CA PRO A 66 -22.67 -3.78 -2.31
C PRO A 66 -22.40 -2.33 -2.75
N HIS A 67 -21.86 -1.51 -1.85
CA HIS A 67 -21.44 -0.12 -2.10
C HIS A 67 -19.93 0.01 -2.34
N GLN A 68 -19.24 -1.09 -2.66
CA GLN A 68 -17.83 -1.06 -3.02
C GLN A 68 -17.63 -0.20 -4.28
N GLU A 69 -16.85 0.86 -4.13
CA GLU A 69 -16.46 1.76 -5.22
C GLU A 69 -15.12 1.34 -5.81
N TYR A 70 -14.22 0.83 -4.98
CA TYR A 70 -12.86 0.46 -5.37
C TYR A 70 -12.43 -0.86 -4.75
N ALA A 71 -12.15 -1.85 -5.59
CA ALA A 71 -11.67 -3.15 -5.15
C ALA A 71 -10.15 -3.16 -4.95
N SER A 72 -9.66 -4.10 -4.13
CA SER A 72 -8.21 -4.33 -3.93
C SER A 72 -7.43 -3.14 -3.34
N VAL A 73 -8.09 -2.24 -2.59
CA VAL A 73 -7.45 -1.06 -1.96
C VAL A 73 -6.12 -1.39 -1.28
N GLY A 74 -6.07 -2.42 -0.43
CA GLY A 74 -4.84 -2.80 0.26
C GLY A 74 -3.69 -3.19 -0.67
N LYS A 75 -3.97 -3.80 -1.83
CA LYS A 75 -2.94 -4.14 -2.81
C LYS A 75 -2.40 -2.90 -3.52
N VAL A 76 -3.27 -1.93 -3.78
CA VAL A 76 -2.90 -0.64 -4.39
C VAL A 76 -2.08 0.20 -3.41
N LEU A 77 -2.47 0.27 -2.14
CA LEU A 77 -1.71 0.95 -1.10
C LEU A 77 -0.32 0.34 -0.87
N LEU A 78 -0.22 -1.00 -0.89
CA LEU A 78 1.08 -1.67 -0.82
C LEU A 78 1.95 -1.35 -2.04
N ALA A 79 1.38 -1.42 -3.25
CA ALA A 79 2.08 -1.05 -4.47
C ALA A 79 2.52 0.43 -4.43
N PHE A 80 1.72 1.32 -3.85
CA PHE A 80 2.13 2.71 -3.63
C PHE A 80 3.37 2.81 -2.72
N ALA A 81 3.40 2.10 -1.59
CA ALA A 81 4.58 2.10 -0.71
C ALA A 81 5.84 1.57 -1.42
N MET A 82 5.69 0.53 -2.26
CA MET A 82 6.78 0.00 -3.09
C MET A 82 7.25 1.03 -4.11
N ASN A 83 6.33 1.74 -4.78
CA ASN A 83 6.68 2.82 -5.70
C ASN A 83 7.40 3.96 -4.97
N TYR A 84 6.91 4.34 -3.79
CA TYR A 84 7.53 5.36 -2.96
C TYR A 84 8.96 4.96 -2.59
N SER A 85 9.14 3.71 -2.15
CA SER A 85 10.45 3.12 -1.86
C SER A 85 11.38 3.13 -3.08
N LEU A 86 10.90 2.76 -4.27
CA LEU A 86 11.69 2.78 -5.52
C LEU A 86 12.12 4.19 -5.96
N ASN A 87 11.29 5.20 -5.69
CA ASN A 87 11.61 6.60 -6.04
C ASN A 87 12.65 7.24 -5.09
N ILE A 88 12.97 6.58 -3.97
CA ILE A 88 14.01 7.01 -3.05
C ILE A 88 15.18 6.04 -3.21
N GLN A 89 16.26 6.49 -3.87
CA GLN A 89 17.38 5.63 -4.31
C GLN A 89 17.93 4.66 -3.24
N ARG A 90 17.91 5.05 -1.96
CA ARG A 90 18.45 4.25 -0.85
C ARG A 90 17.56 3.08 -0.38
N PHE A 91 16.30 2.99 -0.82
CA PHE A 91 15.37 1.98 -0.33
C PHE A 91 15.02 0.90 -1.36
N GLU A 92 15.37 1.07 -2.64
CA GLU A 92 15.35 0.01 -3.69
C GLU A 92 14.04 -0.79 -3.85
N GLY A 93 12.92 -0.25 -3.35
CA GLY A 93 11.62 -0.95 -3.37
C GLY A 93 11.35 -1.82 -2.14
N TYR A 94 12.23 -1.81 -1.13
CA TYR A 94 12.03 -2.52 0.12
C TYR A 94 10.96 -1.85 0.97
N VAL A 95 10.01 -2.67 1.42
CA VAL A 95 8.89 -2.26 2.27
C VAL A 95 8.73 -3.27 3.39
N GLY A 96 8.51 -2.80 4.61
CA GLY A 96 8.20 -3.66 5.75
C GLY A 96 6.95 -3.22 6.49
N LEU A 97 6.27 -4.15 7.15
CA LEU A 97 5.11 -3.85 7.99
C LEU A 97 5.02 -4.77 9.20
N GLU A 98 4.48 -4.25 10.29
CA GLU A 98 4.04 -5.08 11.41
C GLU A 98 2.61 -5.55 11.14
N ALA A 99 2.40 -6.86 11.07
CA ALA A 99 1.04 -7.40 11.06
C ALA A 99 0.70 -7.93 12.46
N LYS A 100 -0.57 -7.81 12.85
CA LYS A 100 -1.10 -8.65 13.94
C LYS A 100 -1.07 -10.10 13.43
N ARG A 101 -0.72 -11.09 14.28
CA ARG A 101 -0.89 -12.53 13.97
C ARG A 101 -2.38 -12.83 13.77
N ASN A 102 -2.93 -12.54 12.61
CA ASN A 102 -4.35 -12.71 12.29
C ASN A 102 -4.57 -12.78 10.76
N TYR A 103 -5.83 -12.69 10.36
CA TYR A 103 -6.39 -12.77 9.01
C TYR A 103 -5.57 -12.12 7.87
N ASN A 104 -4.75 -11.11 8.16
CA ASN A 104 -3.97 -10.42 7.14
C ASN A 104 -2.64 -11.11 6.79
N GLU A 105 -2.15 -12.04 7.61
CA GLU A 105 -0.93 -12.82 7.34
C GLU A 105 -1.01 -13.55 6.00
N ASP A 106 -2.09 -14.31 5.77
CA ASP A 106 -2.34 -15.00 4.51
C ASP A 106 -2.40 -14.03 3.32
N PHE A 107 -2.92 -12.82 3.53
CA PHE A 107 -2.98 -11.78 2.50
C PHE A 107 -1.57 -11.34 2.10
N TYR A 108 -0.68 -11.07 3.06
CA TYR A 108 0.69 -10.64 2.78
C TYR A 108 1.54 -11.76 2.17
N LEU A 109 1.43 -12.99 2.68
CA LEU A 109 2.15 -14.15 2.11
C LEU A 109 1.77 -14.41 0.65
N LYS A 110 0.48 -14.27 0.29
CA LYS A 110 0.01 -14.37 -1.11
C LYS A 110 0.52 -13.25 -2.01
N LEU A 111 1.04 -12.18 -1.43
CA LEU A 111 1.69 -11.06 -2.12
C LEU A 111 3.21 -11.16 -2.05
N ASN A 112 3.75 -12.35 -1.78
CA ASN A 112 5.18 -12.63 -1.67
C ASN A 112 5.89 -11.89 -0.53
N ALA A 113 5.14 -11.50 0.52
CA ALA A 113 5.78 -11.04 1.73
C ALA A 113 6.57 -12.19 2.37
N GLN A 114 7.76 -11.89 2.85
CA GLN A 114 8.57 -12.80 3.64
C GLN A 114 8.45 -12.41 5.10
N LEU A 115 8.38 -13.40 5.99
CA LEU A 115 8.46 -13.15 7.43
C LEU A 115 9.93 -12.95 7.79
N ALA A 116 10.30 -11.75 8.25
CA ALA A 116 11.69 -11.47 8.65
C ALA A 116 11.96 -11.97 10.07
N ASN A 117 11.14 -11.51 11.02
CA ASN A 117 11.31 -11.77 12.45
C ASN A 117 10.03 -11.44 13.23
N LEU A 118 10.05 -11.66 14.55
CA LEU A 118 9.07 -11.17 15.49
C LEU A 118 9.60 -9.91 16.19
N ILE A 119 8.95 -8.76 15.98
CA ILE A 119 9.23 -7.53 16.73
C ILE A 119 8.22 -7.43 17.87
N ASN A 120 8.69 -7.44 19.13
CA ASN A 120 7.83 -7.41 20.32
C ASN A 120 6.71 -8.47 20.29
N GLY A 121 7.01 -9.67 19.78
CA GLY A 121 6.06 -10.78 19.65
C GLY A 121 5.10 -10.70 18.44
N LYS A 122 5.19 -9.66 17.61
CA LYS A 122 4.37 -9.49 16.39
C LYS A 122 5.19 -9.83 15.13
N PRO A 123 4.60 -10.51 14.13
CA PRO A 123 5.28 -10.81 12.88
C PRO A 123 5.58 -9.54 12.09
N TYR A 124 6.83 -9.42 11.68
CA TYR A 124 7.31 -8.38 10.78
C TYR A 124 7.48 -8.97 9.39
N TYR A 125 6.67 -8.48 8.46
CA TYR A 125 6.72 -8.87 7.06
C TYR A 125 7.53 -7.87 6.26
N PHE A 126 8.30 -8.35 5.30
CA PHE A 126 9.03 -7.52 4.36
C PHE A 126 8.81 -8.00 2.92
N PHE A 127 8.86 -7.07 1.99
CA PHE A 127 8.85 -7.32 0.55
C PHE A 127 10.22 -6.93 0.02
N SER A 128 10.90 -7.91 -0.57
CA SER A 128 12.36 -8.01 -0.47
C SER A 128 13.13 -7.91 -1.78
N ASP A 129 12.47 -7.77 -2.92
CA ASP A 129 13.18 -7.66 -4.19
C ASP A 129 12.59 -6.55 -5.07
N THR A 130 13.48 -5.80 -5.69
CA THR A 130 13.16 -4.75 -6.67
C THR A 130 12.25 -5.32 -7.76
N ASP A 131 12.48 -6.57 -8.19
CA ASP A 131 11.67 -7.26 -9.18
C ASP A 131 10.24 -7.56 -8.71
N GLY A 132 10.05 -8.04 -7.48
CA GLY A 132 8.72 -8.27 -6.90
C GLY A 132 7.95 -6.98 -6.67
N SER A 133 8.64 -5.91 -6.28
CA SER A 133 8.07 -4.56 -6.21
C SER A 133 7.63 -4.08 -7.60
N ILE A 134 8.48 -4.17 -8.62
CA ILE A 134 8.14 -3.83 -10.01
C ILE A 134 6.96 -4.66 -10.52
N ASN A 135 6.91 -5.96 -10.21
CA ASN A 135 5.82 -6.83 -10.61
C ASN A 135 4.49 -6.44 -9.93
N HIS A 136 4.54 -6.01 -8.66
CA HIS A 136 3.37 -5.45 -7.97
C HIS A 136 2.90 -4.15 -8.61
N LEU A 137 3.83 -3.25 -8.96
CA LEU A 137 3.50 -2.00 -9.65
C LEU A 137 2.78 -2.25 -10.97
N LYS A 138 3.32 -3.13 -11.82
CA LYS A 138 2.70 -3.48 -13.10
C LYS A 138 1.28 -4.03 -12.94
N LYS A 139 1.02 -4.77 -11.85
CA LYS A 139 -0.26 -5.44 -11.61
C LYS A 139 -1.32 -4.55 -10.97
N TYR A 140 -0.92 -3.68 -10.05
CA TYR A 140 -1.86 -2.94 -9.18
C TYR A 140 -1.77 -1.42 -9.35
N LEU A 141 -0.83 -0.91 -10.13
CA LEU A 141 -0.68 0.50 -10.47
C LEU A 141 -0.46 0.73 -11.99
N PRO A 142 -1.26 0.13 -12.90
CA PRO A 142 -1.15 0.44 -14.33
C PRO A 142 -1.69 1.86 -14.58
N GLY A 143 -0.80 2.86 -14.58
CA GLY A 143 -1.14 4.28 -14.70
C GLY A 143 -0.33 5.19 -13.77
N GLY A 144 0.41 4.61 -12.81
CA GLY A 144 1.22 5.37 -11.85
C GLY A 144 0.39 6.01 -10.74
N VAL A 145 1.08 6.62 -9.78
CA VAL A 145 0.48 7.40 -8.69
C VAL A 145 0.89 8.85 -8.87
N ASN A 146 -0.08 9.74 -9.05
CA ASN A 146 0.16 11.17 -8.95
C ASN A 146 0.27 11.55 -7.46
N ILE A 147 1.51 11.72 -6.99
CA ILE A 147 1.79 12.33 -5.69
C ILE A 147 1.47 13.82 -5.85
N CYS A 148 0.45 14.33 -5.16
CA CYS A 148 0.27 15.77 -5.08
C CYS A 148 1.43 16.37 -4.29
N PRO A 149 2.30 17.20 -4.89
CA PRO A 149 3.21 18.00 -4.10
C PRO A 149 2.39 18.98 -3.25
N SER A 150 2.80 19.14 -1.99
CA SER A 150 2.28 20.15 -1.07
C SER A 150 2.49 21.56 -1.58
#